data_AF-X0Z1U1-F1
#
_entry.id   AF-X0Z1U1-F1
#
_cell.length_a   1.000
_cell.length_b   1.000
_cell.length_c   1.000
_cell.angle_alpha   90.00
_cell.angle_beta   90.00
_cell.angle_gamma   90.00
#
_symmetry.space_group_name_H-M   'P 1'
#
loop_
_entity.id
_entity.type
_entity.pdbx_description
1 polymer ?
#
loop_
_entity_poly.entity_id
_entity_poly.type
_entity_poly.pdbx_seq_one_letter_code
_entity_poly.pdbx_strand_id
1 'polypeptide(L)'
;PVCGLPLVAWSIIQAQCSNCIDEVYVSTDDDEIAGIATEFKAQVIRRPDWPDANEVCASRPFLHALHEIGSEPDDMMFSILASTVARKPQDFDNMMAKHTEIGIRDAYVSGAIRQHHTALAKEIGPALM
;
A
#
# COMPACT_ATOMS: atom_id res chain seq x y z
N PRO A 1 -12.60 -13.77 -7.33
CA PRO A 1 -12.98 -12.55 -8.08
C PRO A 1 -14.12 -11.83 -7.34
N VAL A 2 -14.15 -10.50 -7.38
CA VAL A 2 -15.18 -9.65 -6.77
C VAL A 2 -15.74 -8.76 -7.88
N CYS A 3 -17.06 -8.75 -8.04
CA CYS A 3 -17.74 -7.94 -9.07
C CYS A 3 -17.15 -8.11 -10.50
N GLY A 4 -16.69 -9.32 -10.84
CA GLY A 4 -16.14 -9.64 -12.16
C GLY A 4 -14.63 -9.40 -12.34
N LEU A 5 -13.93 -8.85 -11.35
CA LEU A 5 -12.47 -8.62 -11.43
C LEU A 5 -11.70 -9.39 -10.35
N PRO A 6 -10.42 -9.74 -10.58
CA PRO A 6 -9.52 -10.20 -9.53
C PRO A 6 -9.39 -9.15 -8.41
N LEU A 7 -9.13 -9.58 -7.17
CA LEU A 7 -9.08 -8.65 -6.03
C LEU A 7 -7.99 -7.59 -6.21
N VAL A 8 -6.79 -8.00 -6.65
CA VAL A 8 -5.67 -7.08 -6.86
C VAL A 8 -5.97 -6.01 -7.92
N ALA A 9 -6.75 -6.36 -8.95
CA ALA A 9 -7.12 -5.44 -10.01
C ALA A 9 -7.92 -4.24 -9.47
N TRP A 10 -8.79 -4.45 -8.48
CA TRP A 10 -9.53 -3.35 -7.84
C TRP A 10 -8.60 -2.33 -7.18
N SER A 11 -7.61 -2.80 -6.42
CA SER A 11 -6.64 -1.90 -5.77
C SER A 11 -5.82 -1.12 -6.80
N ILE A 12 -5.42 -1.76 -7.90
CA ILE A 12 -4.69 -1.11 -9.00
C ILE A 12 -5.55 -0.02 -9.64
N ILE A 13 -6.77 -0.35 -10.04
CA ILE A 13 -7.70 0.61 -10.68
C ILE A 13 -7.98 1.79 -9.74
N GLN A 14 -8.22 1.53 -8.46
CA GLN A 14 -8.50 2.57 -7.48
C GLN A 14 -7.32 3.52 -7.31
N ALA A 15 -6.10 3.01 -7.25
CA ALA A 15 -4.88 3.81 -7.19
C ALA A 15 -4.70 4.63 -8.48
N GLN A 16 -4.87 4.03 -9.65
CA GLN A 16 -4.79 4.72 -10.95
C GLN A 16 -5.86 5.78 -11.16
N CYS A 17 -7.00 5.67 -10.47
CA CYS A 17 -8.08 6.65 -10.53
C CYS A 17 -7.92 7.80 -9.50
N SER A 18 -6.89 7.76 -8.65
CA SER A 18 -6.55 8.85 -7.74
C SER A 18 -5.82 9.95 -8.49
N ASN A 19 -5.93 11.19 -7.99
CA ASN A 19 -5.23 12.34 -8.57
C ASN A 19 -3.82 12.53 -8.01
N CYS A 20 -3.43 11.76 -7.00
CA CYS A 20 -2.18 11.95 -6.26
C CYS A 20 -1.23 10.74 -6.31
N ILE A 21 -1.54 9.73 -7.13
CA ILE A 21 -0.71 8.55 -7.29
C ILE A 21 -0.09 8.58 -8.68
N ASP A 22 1.23 8.76 -8.73
CA ASP A 22 1.99 8.80 -9.98
C ASP A 22 2.31 7.40 -10.50
N GLU A 23 2.63 6.47 -9.60
CA GLU A 23 3.11 5.14 -9.94
C GLU A 23 2.43 4.06 -9.10
N VAL A 24 2.12 2.92 -9.73
CA VAL A 24 1.46 1.79 -9.09
C VAL A 24 2.29 0.54 -9.23
N TYR A 25 2.64 -0.04 -8.08
CA TYR A 25 3.46 -1.25 -7.98
C TYR A 25 2.68 -2.39 -7.31
N VAL A 26 2.92 -3.62 -7.78
CA VAL A 26 2.43 -4.86 -7.16
C VAL A 26 3.62 -5.73 -6.79
N SER A 27 3.82 -5.92 -5.49
CA SER A 27 4.82 -6.81 -4.93
C SER A 27 4.23 -8.21 -4.78
N THR A 28 4.73 -9.19 -5.56
CA THR A 28 4.20 -10.56 -5.58
C THR A 28 5.28 -11.58 -5.94
N ASP A 29 5.13 -12.79 -5.44
CA ASP A 29 5.85 -14.02 -5.83
C ASP A 29 4.99 -14.94 -6.72
N ASP A 30 3.70 -14.66 -6.84
CA ASP A 30 2.75 -15.41 -7.66
C ASP A 30 2.71 -14.90 -9.11
N ASP A 31 2.86 -15.81 -10.06
CA ASP A 31 2.89 -15.53 -11.50
C ASP A 31 1.54 -15.10 -12.07
N GLU A 32 0.43 -15.63 -11.55
CA GLU A 32 -0.92 -15.22 -11.94
C GLU A 32 -1.17 -13.77 -11.50
N ILE A 33 -0.80 -13.43 -10.26
CA ILE A 33 -0.92 -12.06 -9.75
C ILE A 33 -0.03 -11.09 -10.54
N ALA A 34 1.19 -11.49 -10.90
CA ALA A 34 2.09 -10.68 -11.73
C ALA A 34 1.52 -10.43 -13.14
N GLY A 35 0.91 -11.46 -13.74
CA GLY A 35 0.20 -11.37 -15.02
C GLY A 35 -0.95 -10.37 -14.97
N ILE A 36 -1.80 -10.47 -13.95
CA ILE A 36 -2.90 -9.52 -13.72
C ILE A 36 -2.36 -8.09 -13.53
N ALA A 37 -1.35 -7.90 -12.67
CA ALA A 37 -0.78 -6.58 -12.44
C ALA A 37 -0.30 -5.93 -13.75
N THR A 38 0.39 -6.70 -14.59
CA THR A 38 0.86 -6.26 -15.91
C THR A 38 -0.29 -5.93 -16.85
N GLU A 39 -1.35 -6.75 -16.88
CA GLU A 39 -2.56 -6.50 -17.69
C GLU A 39 -3.22 -5.16 -17.33
N PHE A 40 -3.26 -4.84 -16.03
CA PHE A 40 -3.76 -3.58 -15.51
C PHE A 40 -2.71 -2.46 -15.49
N LYS A 41 -1.56 -2.62 -16.18
CA LYS A 41 -0.49 -1.62 -16.32
C LYS A 41 0.14 -1.16 -14.99
N ALA A 42 0.08 -1.99 -13.96
CA ALA A 42 0.89 -1.81 -12.77
C ALA A 42 2.28 -2.42 -12.98
N GLN A 43 3.28 -1.82 -12.35
CA GLN A 43 4.65 -2.34 -12.33
C GLN A 43 4.72 -3.53 -11.36
N VAL A 44 5.48 -4.56 -11.71
CA VAL A 44 5.60 -5.78 -10.88
C VAL A 44 6.96 -5.79 -10.19
N ILE A 45 6.94 -6.00 -8.88
CA ILE A 45 8.12 -6.27 -8.07
C ILE A 45 8.07 -7.74 -7.67
N ARG A 46 9.05 -8.52 -8.13
CA ARG A 46 9.13 -9.95 -7.80
C ARG A 46 9.71 -10.11 -6.41
N ARG A 47 8.93 -10.72 -5.51
CA ARG A 47 9.42 -11.05 -4.18
C ARG A 47 10.35 -12.26 -4.25
N PRO A 48 11.48 -12.25 -3.54
CA PRO A 48 12.31 -13.43 -3.39
C PRO A 48 11.57 -14.48 -2.57
N ASP A 49 11.96 -15.74 -2.75
CA ASP A 49 11.47 -16.85 -1.93
C ASP A 49 12.02 -16.69 -0.51
N TRP A 50 11.18 -16.17 0.39
CA TRP A 50 11.56 -16.00 1.79
C TRP A 50 11.30 -17.29 2.56
N PRO A 51 12.24 -17.73 3.41
CA PRO A 51 11.90 -18.73 4.41
C PRO A 51 10.74 -18.19 5.25
N ASP A 52 9.73 -19.04 5.43
CA ASP A 52 8.51 -18.78 6.20
C ASP A 52 7.65 -17.63 5.65
N ALA A 53 7.55 -17.50 4.32
CA ALA A 53 6.77 -16.44 3.64
C ALA A 53 5.34 -16.26 4.18
N ASN A 54 4.70 -17.31 4.70
CA ASN A 54 3.35 -17.26 5.30
C ASN A 54 3.31 -16.63 6.70
N GLU A 55 4.44 -16.58 7.40
CA GLU A 55 4.58 -15.95 8.73
C GLU A 55 5.13 -14.51 8.64
N VAL A 56 5.47 -14.07 7.43
CA VAL A 56 6.05 -12.77 7.17
C VAL A 56 5.00 -11.66 7.37
N CYS A 57 5.31 -10.70 8.24
CA CYS A 57 4.52 -9.48 8.42
C CYS A 57 4.54 -8.62 7.13
N ALA A 58 3.44 -7.89 6.89
CA ALA A 58 3.28 -6.99 5.74
C ALA A 58 4.42 -5.95 5.57
N SER A 59 5.21 -5.69 6.62
CA SER A 59 6.37 -4.80 6.57
C SER A 59 7.52 -5.32 5.70
N ARG A 60 7.78 -6.63 5.62
CA ARG A 60 8.90 -7.16 4.81
C ARG A 60 8.66 -7.05 3.30
N PRO A 61 7.48 -7.42 2.75
CA PRO A 61 7.13 -7.12 1.36
C PRO A 61 7.21 -5.64 1.02
N PHE A 62 6.81 -4.78 1.96
CA PHE A 62 6.85 -3.34 1.80
C PHE A 62 8.30 -2.80 1.75
N LEU A 63 9.15 -3.18 2.71
CA LEU A 63 10.56 -2.78 2.72
C LEU A 63 11.33 -3.29 1.51
N HIS A 64 11.05 -4.52 1.07
CA HIS A 64 11.60 -5.06 -0.16
C HIS A 64 11.18 -4.21 -1.37
N ALA A 65 9.90 -3.86 -1.48
CA ALA A 65 9.42 -3.01 -2.57
C ALA A 65 10.08 -1.63 -2.55
N LEU A 66 10.22 -1.00 -1.39
CA LEU A 66 10.93 0.28 -1.26
C LEU A 66 12.39 0.19 -1.73
N HIS A 67 13.07 -0.90 -1.40
CA HIS A 67 14.45 -1.12 -1.85
C HIS A 67 14.56 -1.24 -3.37
N GLU A 68 13.65 -2.00 -3.99
CA GLU A 68 13.65 -2.23 -5.45
C GLU A 68 13.24 -0.98 -6.25
N ILE A 69 12.29 -0.18 -5.73
CA ILE A 69 11.85 1.06 -6.39
C ILE A 69 12.96 2.12 -6.33
N GLY A 70 13.66 2.21 -5.19
CA GLY A 70 14.57 3.31 -4.91
C GLY A 70 13.77 4.60 -4.63
N SER A 71 13.53 4.89 -3.36
CA SER A 71 12.79 6.09 -2.95
C SER A 71 13.69 7.28 -2.69
N GLU A 72 13.28 8.46 -3.14
CA GLU A 72 13.86 9.75 -2.79
C GLU A 72 13.24 10.31 -1.49
N PRO A 73 13.90 11.26 -0.78
CA PRO A 73 13.42 11.79 0.50
C PRO A 73 12.02 12.44 0.49
N ASP A 74 11.53 12.85 -0.68
CA ASP A 74 10.23 13.50 -0.85
C ASP A 74 9.15 12.54 -1.38
N ASP A 75 9.49 11.26 -1.62
CA ASP A 75 8.54 10.27 -2.09
C ASP A 75 7.56 9.87 -0.98
N MET A 76 6.27 9.85 -1.31
CA MET A 76 5.25 9.28 -0.45
C MET A 76 4.78 7.94 -0.95
N MET A 77 4.84 6.94 -0.09
CA MET A 77 4.43 5.58 -0.42
C MET A 77 3.15 5.17 0.29
N PHE A 78 2.23 4.58 -0.47
CA PHE A 78 0.97 4.05 0.02
C PHE A 78 1.02 2.52 0.07
N SER A 79 1.00 1.95 1.27
CA SER A 79 0.84 0.50 1.42
C SER A 79 -0.64 0.11 1.41
N ILE A 80 -1.03 -0.74 0.46
CA ILE A 80 -2.41 -1.16 0.20
C ILE A 80 -2.51 -2.68 0.26
N LEU A 81 -3.42 -3.19 1.09
CA LEU A 81 -3.76 -4.61 1.08
C LEU A 81 -4.78 -4.91 -0.03
N ALA A 82 -4.52 -5.91 -0.87
CA ALA A 82 -5.44 -6.29 -1.95
C ALA A 82 -6.86 -6.69 -1.47
N SER A 83 -7.00 -7.12 -0.21
CA SER A 83 -8.29 -7.48 0.41
C SER A 83 -9.17 -6.27 0.76
N THR A 84 -8.65 -5.05 0.69
CA THR A 84 -9.37 -3.81 1.05
C THR A 84 -10.16 -3.23 -0.14
N VAL A 85 -11.01 -4.06 -0.74
CA VAL A 85 -11.73 -3.76 -1.99
C VAL A 85 -12.73 -2.60 -1.90
N ALA A 86 -13.14 -2.21 -0.69
CA ALA A 86 -14.13 -1.16 -0.47
C ALA A 86 -13.56 0.28 -0.50
N ARG A 87 -12.24 0.43 -0.66
CA ARG A 87 -11.59 1.76 -0.77
C ARG A 87 -12.09 2.48 -2.03
N LYS A 88 -12.24 3.80 -1.95
CA LYS A 88 -12.52 4.67 -3.09
C LYS A 88 -11.24 5.37 -3.54
N PRO A 89 -11.10 5.73 -4.82
CA PRO A 89 -9.96 6.51 -5.29
C PRO A 89 -9.73 7.80 -4.50
N GLN A 90 -10.81 8.48 -4.10
CA GLN A 90 -10.74 9.72 -3.31
C GLN A 90 -10.14 9.52 -1.92
N ASP A 91 -10.07 8.29 -1.40
CA ASP A 91 -9.46 8.02 -0.10
C ASP A 91 -7.95 8.29 -0.13
N PHE A 92 -7.29 8.11 -1.28
CA PHE A 92 -5.88 8.49 -1.48
C PHE A 92 -5.71 10.00 -1.44
N ASP A 93 -6.51 10.72 -2.24
CA ASP A 93 -6.46 12.18 -2.33
C ASP A 93 -6.74 12.84 -0.97
N ASN A 94 -7.76 12.34 -0.25
CA ASN A 94 -8.11 12.82 1.09
C ASN A 94 -7.00 12.54 2.11
N MET A 95 -6.30 11.41 1.98
CA MET A 95 -5.19 11.07 2.85
C MET A 95 -3.99 11.99 2.60
N MET A 96 -3.67 12.27 1.32
CA MET A 96 -2.65 13.26 0.96
C MET A 96 -2.97 14.65 1.51
N ALA A 97 -4.20 15.13 1.32
CA ALA A 97 -4.60 16.44 1.80
C ALA A 97 -4.42 16.58 3.32
N LYS A 98 -4.82 15.55 4.08
CA LYS A 98 -4.64 15.50 5.54
C LYS A 98 -3.16 15.40 5.94
N HIS A 99 -2.35 14.63 5.23
CA HIS A 99 -0.91 14.56 5.48
C HIS A 99 -0.26 15.95 5.37
N THR A 100 -0.56 16.66 4.28
CA THR A 100 -0.07 18.02 4.06
C THR A 100 -0.56 19.01 5.12
N GLU A 101 -1.81 18.89 5.56
CA GLU A 101 -2.39 19.72 6.62
C GLU A 101 -1.70 19.51 7.98
N ILE A 102 -1.42 18.26 8.34
CA ILE A 102 -0.86 17.89 9.65
C ILE A 102 0.66 18.12 9.71
N GLY A 103 1.34 18.15 8.56
CA GLY A 103 2.79 18.43 8.47
C GLY A 103 3.69 17.31 9.00
N ILE A 104 3.15 16.11 9.24
CA ILE A 104 3.89 14.93 9.67
C ILE A 104 4.24 14.08 8.46
N ARG A 105 5.54 13.77 8.27
CA ARG A 105 6.10 13.03 7.12
C ARG A 105 6.12 11.50 7.26
N ASP A 106 5.36 10.92 8.19
CA ASP A 106 5.38 9.47 8.45
C ASP A 106 4.59 8.64 7.41
N ALA A 107 4.88 7.34 7.33
CA ALA A 107 4.26 6.39 6.41
C ALA A 107 2.77 6.13 6.74
N TYR A 108 1.90 6.23 5.73
CA TYR A 108 0.47 5.99 5.89
C TYR A 108 0.07 4.60 5.39
N VAL A 109 -0.53 3.81 6.28
CA VAL A 109 -1.10 2.49 5.95
C VAL A 109 -2.62 2.63 5.82
N SER A 110 -3.16 2.46 4.61
CA SER A 110 -4.61 2.40 4.45
C SER A 110 -5.13 1.00 4.82
N GLY A 111 -5.75 0.89 5.99
CA GLY A 111 -6.43 -0.31 6.46
C GLY A 111 -7.95 -0.10 6.51
N ALA A 112 -8.72 -0.96 5.85
CA ALA A 112 -10.16 -1.02 6.11
C ALA A 112 -10.36 -1.65 7.50
N ILE A 113 -10.71 -0.84 8.51
CA ILE A 113 -10.99 -1.33 9.85
C ILE A 113 -12.37 -2.02 9.83
N ARG A 114 -12.37 -3.35 9.69
CA ARG A 114 -13.40 -4.21 10.30
C ARG A 114 -12.80 -5.56 10.73
N GLN A 115 -12.69 -5.69 12.06
CA GLN A 115 -12.64 -6.91 12.88
C GLN A 115 -11.41 -7.85 12.75
N HIS A 116 -10.38 -7.59 13.59
CA HIS A 116 -9.97 -8.44 14.72
C HIS A 116 -8.51 -8.30 15.19
N HIS A 117 -7.68 -7.42 14.62
CA HIS A 117 -6.36 -7.10 15.21
C HIS A 117 -6.07 -5.59 15.07
N THR A 118 -6.12 -4.87 16.19
CA THR A 118 -6.09 -3.38 16.25
C THR A 118 -4.72 -2.85 16.70
N ALA A 119 -4.22 -1.90 15.90
CA ALA A 119 -3.43 -0.67 16.16
C ALA A 119 -2.15 -0.66 17.01
N LEU A 120 -1.17 0.12 16.54
CA LEU A 120 -0.24 0.85 17.40
C LEU A 120 -0.24 2.33 17.01
N ALA A 121 -0.75 3.17 17.92
CA ALA A 121 -0.49 4.60 17.98
C ALA A 121 0.17 4.87 19.33
N LYS A 122 1.24 5.67 19.36
CA LYS A 122 1.75 6.27 20.59
C LYS A 122 1.98 7.76 20.34
N GLU A 123 1.17 8.59 20.95
CA GLU A 123 1.49 10.00 21.13
C GLU A 123 2.54 10.11 22.25
N ILE A 124 3.69 10.70 21.96
CA ILE A 124 4.58 11.27 22.99
C ILE A 124 4.63 12.77 22.72
N GLY A 125 3.69 13.51 23.31
CA GLY A 125 3.79 14.96 23.49
C GLY A 125 4.94 15.31 24.44
N PRO A 126 5.44 16.57 24.40
CA PRO A 126 6.81 16.90 24.76
C PRO A 126 7.10 16.70 26.25
N ALA A 127 8.29 16.17 26.54
CA ALA A 127 8.90 16.34 27.86
C ALA A 127 9.22 17.84 28.05
N LEU A 128 8.30 18.56 28.70
CA LEU A 128 8.56 19.86 29.29
C LEU A 128 9.00 19.65 30.75
N MET A 129 10.31 19.43 30.93
CA MET A 129 11.22 20.02 31.93
C MET A 129 12.55 19.26 31.92
#